data_AF-A0A960PJM5-F1
#
_entry.id   AF-A0A960PJM5-F1
#
_cell.length_a   1.000
_cell.length_b   1.000
_cell.length_c   1.000
_cell.angle_alpha   90.00
_cell.angle_beta   90.00
_cell.angle_gamma   90.00
#
_symmetry.space_group_name_H-M   'P 1'
#
loop_
_entity.id
_entity.type
_entity.pdbx_description
1 polymer ?
#
loop_
_entity_poly.entity_id
_entity_poly.type
_entity_poly.pdbx_seq_one_letter_code
_entity_poly.pdbx_strand_id
1 'polypeptide(L)'
;HYAVRYVPIEYKSRAGESKFHWYRDTRRYAVQVVRMALSWEPLRLFLPVSLIILLATTVKIFTDFLVGKPQLADSTMLMGVFGLLLLAIGFLADLVVRAGKAHSRVLPAYVVEEPAIVDGDPGPSGDLPVGG
;
A
#
# COMPACT_ATOMS: atom_id res chain seq x y z
N HIS A 1 -9.90 17.40 10.41
CA HIS A 1 -9.11 18.21 9.48
C HIS A 1 -7.82 18.61 10.17
N TYR A 2 -6.67 18.21 9.64
CA TYR A 2 -5.36 18.64 10.15
C TYR A 2 -4.84 19.77 9.26
N ALA A 3 -4.43 20.89 9.85
CA ALA A 3 -3.84 22.00 9.12
C ALA A 3 -2.33 21.77 8.95
N VAL A 4 -1.87 21.69 7.70
CA VAL A 4 -0.45 21.57 7.36
C VAL A 4 0.04 22.94 6.88
N ARG A 5 1.08 23.48 7.51
CA ARG A 5 1.75 24.72 7.08
C ARG A 5 3.17 24.39 6.62
N TYR A 6 3.50 24.77 5.40
CA TYR A 6 4.87 24.74 4.89
C TYR A 6 5.61 26.01 5.34
N VAL A 7 6.84 25.85 5.84
CA VAL A 7 7.68 26.96 6.29
C VAL A 7 8.97 26.96 5.46
N PRO A 8 9.37 28.11 4.88
CA PRO A 8 10.61 28.18 4.12
C PRO A 8 11.81 27.98 5.04
N ILE A 9 12.79 27.22 4.55
CA ILE A 9 14.07 26.97 5.22
C ILE A 9 15.20 27.29 4.25
N GLU A 10 16.18 28.07 4.71
CA GLU A 10 17.37 28.36 3.92
C GLU A 10 18.29 27.14 3.87
N TYR A 11 18.55 26.65 2.66
CA TYR A 11 19.38 25.48 2.44
C TYR A 11 20.86 25.86 2.42
N LYS A 12 21.65 25.35 3.37
CA LYS A 12 23.10 25.58 3.42
C LYS A 12 23.86 24.52 2.62
N SER A 13 25.05 24.90 2.12
CA SER A 13 25.96 23.95 1.46
C SER A 13 26.33 22.81 2.40
N ARG A 14 26.28 21.56 1.91
CA ARG A 14 26.60 20.36 2.68
C ARG A 14 28.11 20.22 2.78
N ALA A 15 28.66 20.09 3.99
CA ALA A 15 30.05 19.71 4.20
C ALA A 15 30.14 18.19 4.48
N GLY A 16 30.91 17.46 3.66
CA GLY A 16 31.20 16.03 3.84
C GLY A 16 30.72 15.10 2.71
N GLU A 17 31.02 13.81 2.85
CA GLU A 17 30.65 12.78 1.88
C GLU A 17 29.17 12.38 1.98
N SER A 18 28.59 11.95 0.86
CA SER A 18 27.21 11.52 0.77
C SER A 18 26.93 10.32 1.69
N LYS A 19 26.02 10.49 2.65
CA LYS A 19 25.46 9.38 3.44
C LYS A 19 24.45 8.54 2.64
N PHE A 20 24.07 9.00 1.44
CA PHE A 20 23.18 8.27 0.56
C PHE A 20 23.98 7.21 -0.22
N HIS A 21 23.71 5.95 0.11
CA HIS A 21 24.32 4.80 -0.53
C HIS A 21 23.36 4.28 -1.59
N TRP A 22 23.61 4.63 -2.84
CA TRP A 22 22.68 4.42 -3.96
C TRP A 22 22.06 3.02 -4.00
N TYR A 23 22.83 1.96 -3.82
CA TYR A 23 22.31 0.59 -3.93
C TYR A 23 21.49 0.18 -2.70
N ARG A 24 22.04 0.38 -1.49
CA ARG A 24 21.42 -0.08 -0.24
C ARG A 24 20.16 0.73 0.09
N ASP A 25 20.24 2.05 -0.09
CA ASP A 25 19.16 2.95 0.30
C ASP A 25 18.02 2.87 -0.71
N THR A 26 18.31 2.82 -2.01
CA THR A 26 17.26 2.66 -3.05
C THR A 26 16.48 1.36 -2.89
N ARG A 27 17.15 0.24 -2.57
CA ARG A 27 16.45 -1.04 -2.33
C ARG A 27 15.48 -0.96 -1.15
N ARG A 28 15.86 -0.27 -0.06
CA ARG A 28 14.98 -0.06 1.10
C ARG A 28 13.77 0.79 0.72
N TYR A 29 13.99 1.89 0.00
CA TYR A 29 12.90 2.72 -0.49
C TYR A 29 11.98 1.96 -1.46
N ALA A 30 12.52 1.17 -2.38
CA ALA A 30 11.74 0.38 -3.32
C ALA A 30 10.82 -0.63 -2.62
N VAL A 31 11.35 -1.40 -1.66
CA VAL A 31 10.54 -2.34 -0.86
C VAL A 31 9.46 -1.59 -0.08
N GLN A 32 9.78 -0.41 0.45
CA GLN A 32 8.80 0.41 1.17
C GLN A 32 7.66 0.87 0.26
N VAL A 33 7.96 1.32 -0.96
CA VAL A 33 6.94 1.71 -1.96
C VAL A 33 6.09 0.51 -2.34
N VAL A 34 6.70 -0.65 -2.60
CA VAL A 34 5.96 -1.90 -2.89
C VAL A 34 5.04 -2.28 -1.75
N ARG A 35 5.51 -2.19 -0.50
CA ARG A 35 4.68 -2.43 0.69
C ARG A 35 3.48 -1.49 0.75
N MET A 36 3.68 -0.19 0.51
CA MET A 36 2.57 0.76 0.49
C MET A 36 1.57 0.44 -0.63
N ALA A 37 2.04 0.15 -1.85
CA ALA A 37 1.14 -0.17 -2.96
C ALA A 37 0.30 -1.43 -2.67
N LEU A 38 0.95 -2.50 -2.20
CA LEU A 38 0.29 -3.79 -1.95
C LEU A 38 -0.64 -3.78 -0.74
N SER A 39 -0.37 -2.97 0.29
CA SER A 39 -1.22 -2.92 1.50
C SER A 39 -2.48 -2.07 1.34
N TRP A 40 -2.48 -1.09 0.43
CA TRP A 40 -3.62 -0.19 0.28
C TRP A 40 -4.62 -0.69 -0.76
N GLU A 41 -4.17 -0.93 -1.99
CA GLU A 41 -5.01 -1.30 -3.15
C GLU A 41 -4.19 -2.10 -4.18
N PRO A 42 -3.86 -3.37 -3.90
CA PRO A 42 -2.96 -4.17 -4.73
C PRO A 42 -3.47 -4.34 -6.17
N LEU A 43 -4.81 -4.37 -6.36
CA LEU A 43 -5.41 -4.51 -7.68
C LEU A 43 -5.02 -3.36 -8.64
N ARG A 44 -4.82 -2.13 -8.14
CA ARG A 44 -4.43 -0.98 -8.98
C ARG A 44 -3.06 -1.15 -9.63
N LEU A 45 -2.19 -2.00 -9.08
CA LEU A 45 -0.87 -2.29 -9.65
C LEU A 45 -0.94 -3.45 -10.64
N PHE A 46 -1.59 -4.55 -10.29
CA PHE A 46 -1.64 -5.76 -11.13
C PHE A 46 -2.60 -5.64 -12.32
N LEU A 47 -3.72 -4.95 -12.16
CA LEU A 47 -4.76 -4.83 -13.18
C LEU A 47 -4.30 -4.16 -14.48
N PRO A 48 -3.64 -2.99 -14.49
CA PRO A 48 -3.17 -2.41 -15.75
C PRO A 48 -2.13 -3.30 -16.44
N VAL A 49 -1.24 -3.93 -15.67
CA VAL A 49 -0.18 -4.80 -16.21
C VAL A 49 -0.78 -6.06 -16.85
N SER A 50 -1.68 -6.75 -16.15
CA SER A 50 -2.32 -7.96 -16.68
C SER A 50 -3.22 -7.65 -17.87
N LEU A 51 -3.95 -6.53 -17.85
CA LEU A 51 -4.78 -6.11 -18.98
C LEU A 51 -3.96 -5.76 -20.22
N ILE A 52 -2.81 -5.10 -20.08
CA ILE A 52 -1.92 -4.82 -21.21
C ILE A 52 -1.41 -6.13 -21.83
N ILE A 53 -1.01 -7.10 -21.01
CA ILE A 53 -0.54 -8.41 -21.49
C ILE A 53 -1.67 -9.18 -22.18
N LEU A 54 -2.86 -9.21 -21.58
CA LEU A 54 -4.03 -9.87 -22.17
C LEU A 54 -4.45 -9.20 -23.48
N LEU A 55 -4.42 -7.87 -23.54
CA LEU A 55 -4.69 -7.12 -24.77
C LEU A 55 -3.66 -7.45 -25.85
N ALA A 56 -2.37 -7.44 -25.51
CA ALA A 56 -1.30 -7.84 -26.43
C ALA A 56 -1.46 -9.30 -26.90
N THR A 57 -1.91 -10.19 -26.02
CA THR A 57 -2.20 -11.59 -26.36
C THR A 57 -3.35 -11.67 -27.35
N THR A 58 -4.45 -10.95 -27.10
CA THR A 58 -5.60 -10.87 -28.00
C THR A 58 -5.19 -10.35 -29.37
N VAL A 59 -4.44 -9.25 -29.43
CA VAL A 59 -3.91 -8.70 -30.69
C VAL A 59 -3.07 -9.74 -31.43
N LYS A 60 -2.17 -10.43 -30.72
CA LYS A 60 -1.32 -11.46 -31.31
C LYS A 60 -2.12 -12.64 -31.87
N ILE A 61 -3.15 -13.10 -31.16
CA ILE A 61 -4.06 -14.13 -31.64
C ILE A 61 -4.73 -13.66 -32.94
N PHE A 62 -5.28 -12.45 -32.97
CA PHE A 62 -5.91 -11.90 -34.18
C PHE A 62 -4.92 -11.82 -35.35
N THR A 63 -3.68 -11.37 -35.13
CA THR A 63 -2.67 -11.31 -36.20
C THR A 63 -2.28 -12.70 -36.72
N ASP A 64 -2.15 -13.69 -35.82
CA ASP A 64 -1.81 -15.06 -36.18
C ASP A 64 -2.91 -15.68 -37.06
N PHE A 65 -4.19 -15.37 -36.78
CA PHE A 65 -5.33 -15.82 -37.58
C PHE A 65 -5.53 -15.07 -38.91
N LEU A 66 -5.23 -13.77 -38.98
CA LEU A 66 -5.47 -12.93 -40.16
C LEU A 66 -4.34 -13.00 -41.21
N VAL A 67 -3.09 -13.07 -40.75
CA VAL A 67 -1.89 -12.92 -41.60
C VAL A 67 -1.08 -14.21 -41.65
N GLY A 68 -1.14 -15.02 -40.59
CA GLY A 68 -0.37 -16.24 -40.44
C GLY A 68 -1.09 -17.51 -40.89
N LYS A 69 -0.43 -18.66 -40.70
CA LYS A 69 -1.12 -19.95 -40.65
C LYS A 69 -1.93 -20.00 -39.34
N PRO A 70 -3.14 -20.57 -39.31
CA PRO A 70 -3.98 -20.67 -38.12
C PRO A 70 -3.42 -21.69 -37.12
N GLN A 71 -2.24 -21.40 -36.59
CA GLN A 71 -1.55 -22.17 -35.56
C GLN A 71 -1.17 -21.20 -34.45
N LEU A 72 -1.68 -21.46 -33.25
CA LEU A 72 -1.34 -20.69 -32.07
C LEU A 72 0.09 -21.04 -31.68
N ALA A 73 0.98 -20.05 -31.69
CA ALA A 73 2.33 -20.25 -31.20
C ALA A 73 2.31 -20.53 -29.69
N ASP A 74 3.16 -21.45 -29.22
CA ASP A 74 3.30 -21.77 -27.79
C ASP A 74 3.57 -20.52 -26.94
N SER A 75 4.35 -19.59 -27.49
CA SER A 75 4.63 -18.29 -26.85
C SER A 75 3.36 -17.44 -26.64
N THR A 76 2.39 -17.49 -27.55
CA THR A 76 1.11 -16.78 -27.43
C THR A 76 0.25 -17.39 -26.33
N MET A 77 0.19 -18.72 -26.26
CA MET A 77 -0.51 -19.42 -25.18
C MET A 77 0.11 -19.10 -23.82
N LEU A 78 1.45 -19.18 -23.71
CA LEU A 78 2.15 -18.91 -22.46
C LEU A 78 1.98 -17.45 -22.00
N MET A 79 2.01 -16.50 -22.94
CA MET A 79 1.75 -15.09 -22.64
C MET A 79 0.32 -14.85 -22.13
N GLY A 80 -0.68 -15.49 -22.75
CA GLY A 80 -2.07 -15.40 -22.32
C GLY A 80 -2.30 -16.01 -20.94
N VAL A 81 -1.77 -17.21 -20.69
CA VAL A 81 -1.82 -17.87 -19.38
C VAL A 81 -1.13 -17.01 -18.32
N PHE A 82 0.04 -16.46 -18.62
CA PHE A 82 0.76 -15.57 -17.70
C PHE A 82 -0.05 -14.30 -17.36
N GLY A 83 -0.67 -13.67 -18.37
CA GLY A 83 -1.56 -12.52 -18.16
C GLY A 83 -2.76 -12.86 -17.28
N LEU A 84 -3.38 -14.02 -17.49
CA LEU A 84 -4.49 -14.51 -16.69
C LEU A 84 -4.07 -14.81 -15.24
N LEU A 85 -2.90 -15.44 -15.05
CA LEU A 85 -2.34 -15.70 -13.72
C LEU A 85 -2.03 -14.41 -12.97
N LEU A 86 -1.44 -13.41 -13.63
CA LEU A 86 -1.22 -12.10 -13.02
C LEU A 86 -2.52 -11.41 -12.59
N LEU A 87 -3.57 -11.51 -13.42
CA LEU A 87 -4.89 -10.99 -13.06
C LEU A 87 -5.46 -11.73 -11.82
N ALA A 88 -5.37 -13.05 -11.79
CA ALA A 88 -5.81 -13.87 -10.66
C ALA A 88 -5.03 -13.53 -9.38
N ILE A 89 -3.71 -13.33 -9.46
CA ILE A 89 -2.88 -12.90 -8.32
C ILE A 89 -3.30 -11.51 -7.84
N GLY A 90 -3.60 -10.58 -8.75
CA GLY A 90 -4.11 -9.25 -8.40
C GLY A 90 -5.41 -9.32 -7.60
N PHE A 91 -6.36 -10.14 -8.04
CA PHE A 91 -7.62 -10.36 -7.30
C PHE A 91 -7.40 -11.06 -5.97
N LEU A 92 -6.51 -12.06 -5.92
CA LEU A 92 -6.17 -12.75 -4.68
C LEU A 92 -5.57 -11.78 -3.66
N ALA A 93 -4.63 -10.94 -4.09
CA ALA A 93 -4.02 -9.94 -3.24
C ALA A 93 -5.06 -8.94 -2.68
N ASP A 94 -5.99 -8.50 -3.52
CA ASP A 94 -7.08 -7.60 -3.10
C ASP A 94 -8.00 -8.27 -2.06
N LEU A 95 -8.39 -9.52 -2.31
CA LEU A 95 -9.18 -10.30 -1.37
C LEU A 95 -8.47 -10.46 -0.02
N VAL A 96 -7.17 -10.75 -0.03
CA VAL A 96 -6.36 -10.89 1.19
C VAL A 96 -6.31 -9.57 1.97
N VAL A 97 -6.03 -8.45 1.31
CA VAL A 97 -6.00 -7.13 1.95
C VAL A 97 -7.35 -6.76 2.54
N ARG A 98 -8.44 -7.05 1.80
CA ARG A 98 -9.80 -6.74 2.24
C ARG A 98 -10.23 -7.61 3.41
N ALA A 99 -9.91 -8.91 3.39
CA ALA A 99 -10.17 -9.83 4.47
C ALA A 99 -9.39 -9.47 5.75
N GLY A 100 -8.17 -8.95 5.62
CA GLY A 100 -7.34 -8.51 6.74
C GLY A 100 -7.83 -7.25 7.48
N LYS A 101 -8.69 -6.43 6.87
CA LYS A 101 -9.24 -5.19 7.47
C LYS A 101 -10.39 -5.45 8.47
N ALA A 102 -10.34 -6.55 9.22
CA ALA A 102 -11.38 -6.92 10.19
C ALA A 102 -11.66 -5.78 11.18
N HIS A 103 -12.95 -5.48 11.36
CA HIS A 103 -13.49 -4.31 12.06
C HIS A 103 -12.89 -4.18 13.47
N SER A 104 -11.94 -3.27 13.66
CA SER A 104 -11.50 -2.86 14.99
C SER A 104 -12.70 -2.19 15.66
N ARG A 105 -13.46 -2.96 16.45
CA ARG A 105 -14.40 -2.40 17.43
C ARG A 105 -13.56 -1.70 18.48
N VAL A 106 -13.18 -0.47 18.20
CA VAL A 106 -12.66 0.43 19.22
C VAL A 106 -13.84 0.75 20.12
N LEU A 107 -13.92 0.11 21.29
CA LEU A 107 -14.81 0.55 22.35
C LEU A 107 -14.30 1.94 22.79
N PRO A 108 -15.17 2.96 22.90
CA PRO A 108 -14.74 4.30 23.30
C PRO A 108 -14.05 4.22 24.67
N ALA A 109 -12.77 4.58 24.73
CA ALA A 109 -11.93 4.44 25.92
C ALA A 109 -12.20 5.50 26.99
N TYR A 110 -13.17 6.39 26.79
CA TYR A 110 -13.67 7.26 27.85
C TYR A 110 -15.10 7.68 27.53
N VAL A 111 -16.07 7.06 28.19
CA VAL A 111 -17.19 7.83 28.72
C VAL A 111 -16.90 7.86 30.21
N VAL A 112 -15.95 8.70 30.61
CA VAL A 112 -15.88 9.12 32.00
C VAL A 112 -16.98 10.17 32.10
N GLU A 113 -18.12 9.77 32.66
CA GLU A 113 -19.07 10.75 33.17
C GLU A 113 -18.29 11.59 34.18
N GLU A 114 -18.01 12.84 33.82
CA GLU A 114 -17.46 13.82 34.77
C GLU A 114 -18.45 13.87 35.93
N PRO A 115 -18.10 13.45 37.16
CA PRO A 115 -19.00 13.66 38.28
C PRO A 115 -19.16 15.17 38.40
N ALA A 116 -20.41 15.64 38.33
CA ALA A 116 -20.74 17.05 38.49
C ALA A 116 -19.94 17.61 39.66
N ILE A 117 -19.10 18.61 39.38
CA ILE A 117 -18.23 19.21 40.37
C ILE A 117 -19.13 19.77 41.46
N VAL A 118 -19.20 19.07 42.59
CA VAL A 118 -19.83 19.57 43.81
C VAL A 118 -18.83 20.55 44.38
N ASP A 119 -19.13 21.85 44.26
CA ASP A 119 -18.29 22.92 44.79
C ASP A 119 -17.95 22.66 46.26
N GLY A 120 -16.67 22.39 46.53
CA GLY A 120 -16.13 22.26 47.89
C GLY A 120 -15.27 21.03 48.20
N ASP A 121 -15.13 20.06 47.29
CA ASP A 121 -14.29 18.88 47.53
C ASP A 121 -12.84 19.10 47.07
N PRO A 122 -11.82 19.04 47.95
CA PRO A 122 -10.43 19.09 47.51
C PRO A 122 -10.11 17.76 46.82
N GLY A 123 -10.15 17.76 45.49
CA GLY A 123 -9.92 16.57 44.67
C GLY A 123 -8.64 15.79 45.02
N PRO A 124 -8.57 14.50 44.67
CA PRO A 124 -7.61 13.57 45.25
C PRO A 124 -6.16 14.02 45.02
N SER A 125 -5.46 14.26 46.13
CA SER A 125 -4.03 14.53 46.18
C SER A 125 -3.27 13.38 45.52
N GLY A 126 -2.51 13.73 44.49
CA GLY A 126 -1.89 12.79 43.56
C GLY A 126 -0.86 11.87 44.21
N ASP A 127 -1.21 10.60 44.30
CA ASP A 127 -0.27 9.49 44.34
C ASP A 127 -0.40 8.71 43.03
N LEU A 128 0.42 9.07 42.05
CA LEU A 128 0.63 8.23 40.87
C LEU A 128 1.61 7.11 41.24
N PRO A 129 1.29 5.83 41.00
CA PRO A 129 2.20 4.75 41.32
C PRO A 129 3.41 4.79 40.38
N VAL A 130 4.60 5.02 40.95
CA VAL A 130 5.87 4.80 40.25
C VAL A 130 6.14 3.29 40.23
N GLY A 131 5.86 2.66 39.09
CA GLY A 131 6.15 1.24 38.84
C GLY A 131 7.54 1.03 38.25
N GLY A 132 8.26 0.04 38.77
CA GLY A 132 9.54 -0.47 38.25
C GLY A 132 9.41 -1.55 37.18
#